data_AF-A0A139Y451-F1
#
_entry.id   AF-A0A139Y451-F1
#
_cell.length_a   1.000
_cell.length_b   1.000
_cell.length_c   1.000
_cell.angle_alpha   90.00
_cell.angle_beta   90.00
_cell.angle_gamma   90.00
#
_symmetry.space_group_name_H-M   'P 1'
#
loop_
_entity.id
_entity.type
_entity.pdbx_description
1 polymer ?
#
loop_
_entity_poly.entity_id
_entity_poly.type
_entity_poly.pdbx_seq_one_letter_code
_entity_poly.pdbx_strand_id
1 'polypeptide(L)'
;MGKKKGGKGAEKKNGEGNGVWLTSPDVRENAEWEAYYLQQKIVPDEEWPMFLECLRTDLPTAFRVVTCTPHQHYIRAYIHQTMEQLKRDEAAGALPEACPSSFDPPSSRSDIASSGETNVPASTSCWRREAKLSQAFRAISWFLQGSEAFQIDVSRAALRSCKPLLAFHRFLVAQSEAATIMRQEVVSMIPALFFDIKADSCVLDLCAAPGSKTSQLLERMHVVHKKEREQARLNSLRGQENGVSSVRRGSLDSEISALVP
;
A
#
# COMPACT_ATOMS: atom_id res chain seq x y z
N MET A 1 39.88 -47.28 -43.81
CA MET A 1 39.33 -46.70 -45.06
C MET A 1 37.89 -47.14 -45.19
N GLY A 2 36.94 -46.20 -45.32
CA GLY A 2 35.53 -46.51 -45.54
C GLY A 2 34.67 -45.25 -45.38
N LYS A 3 34.11 -44.79 -46.49
CA LYS A 3 33.64 -43.42 -46.76
C LYS A 3 32.31 -43.05 -46.10
N LYS A 4 32.21 -41.76 -45.73
CA LYS A 4 30.97 -40.99 -45.53
C LYS A 4 30.03 -41.05 -46.74
N LYS A 5 28.73 -41.26 -46.49
CA LYS A 5 27.56 -40.68 -47.17
C LYS A 5 26.51 -40.50 -46.06
N GLY A 6 25.92 -39.35 -45.76
CA GLY A 6 25.38 -38.32 -46.64
C GLY A 6 23.86 -38.32 -46.48
N GLY A 7 23.35 -38.00 -45.28
CA GLY A 7 21.92 -37.89 -44.97
C GLY A 7 21.52 -36.42 -44.84
N LYS A 8 20.57 -36.00 -45.67
CA LYS A 8 20.10 -34.62 -45.85
C LYS A 8 19.53 -34.04 -44.55
N GLY A 9 19.86 -32.77 -44.31
CA GLY A 9 19.39 -31.99 -43.15
C GLY A 9 17.87 -31.84 -43.15
N ALA A 10 17.27 -32.23 -42.02
CA ALA A 10 15.94 -31.79 -41.64
C ALA A 10 16.06 -30.35 -41.10
N GLU A 11 15.38 -29.44 -41.77
CA GLU A 11 15.21 -28.05 -41.39
C GLU A 11 14.49 -27.97 -40.03
N LYS A 12 15.24 -27.70 -38.96
CA LYS A 12 14.67 -27.42 -37.64
C LYS A 12 14.01 -26.04 -37.70
N LYS A 13 12.67 -26.02 -37.76
CA LYS A 13 11.89 -24.85 -37.35
C LYS A 13 12.21 -24.56 -35.89
N ASN A 14 12.95 -23.48 -35.62
CA ASN A 14 13.10 -22.91 -34.29
C ASN A 14 11.75 -22.37 -33.83
N GLY A 15 10.92 -23.25 -33.27
CA GLY A 15 9.79 -22.88 -32.43
C GLY A 15 10.24 -22.81 -30.97
N GLU A 16 11.23 -21.98 -30.65
CA GLU A 16 11.56 -21.63 -29.27
C GLU A 16 10.68 -20.46 -28.82
N GLY A 17 9.38 -20.73 -28.69
CA GLY A 17 8.51 -19.94 -27.83
C GLY A 17 8.68 -20.44 -26.41
N ASN A 18 9.84 -20.20 -25.82
CA ASN A 18 10.10 -20.45 -24.41
C ASN A 18 8.98 -19.78 -23.61
N GLY A 19 8.30 -20.50 -22.72
CA GLY A 19 7.12 -20.05 -21.95
C GLY A 19 7.40 -18.95 -20.92
N VAL A 20 8.30 -18.03 -21.26
CA VAL A 20 8.56 -16.79 -20.57
C VAL A 20 7.53 -15.80 -21.10
N TRP A 21 6.63 -15.34 -20.24
CA TRP A 21 5.89 -14.10 -20.50
C TRP A 21 6.93 -12.97 -20.64
N LEU A 22 7.39 -12.69 -21.86
CA LEU A 22 8.14 -11.48 -22.17
C LEU A 22 7.16 -10.29 -22.14
N THR A 23 6.64 -9.96 -20.97
CA THR A 23 6.22 -8.58 -20.72
C THR A 23 7.50 -7.78 -20.56
N SER A 24 8.02 -7.26 -21.69
CA SER A 24 8.94 -6.13 -21.62
C SER A 24 8.24 -5.03 -20.80
N PRO A 25 8.89 -4.46 -19.78
CA PRO A 25 8.31 -3.41 -18.91
C PRO A 25 7.70 -2.22 -19.67
N ASP A 26 8.06 -2.09 -20.95
CA ASP A 26 7.79 -0.95 -21.82
C ASP A 26 6.53 -1.14 -22.69
N VAL A 27 5.96 -2.34 -22.80
CA VAL A 27 4.75 -2.58 -23.60
C VAL A 27 3.53 -2.59 -22.69
N ARG A 28 2.78 -1.48 -22.69
CA ARG A 28 1.53 -1.28 -21.91
C ARG A 28 0.27 -1.29 -22.77
N GLU A 29 0.36 -1.86 -23.97
CA GLU A 29 -0.73 -1.91 -24.95
C GLU A 29 -0.99 -3.37 -25.35
N ASN A 30 -2.26 -3.73 -25.44
CA ASN A 30 -2.67 -5.05 -25.88
C ASN A 30 -4.05 -4.96 -26.55
N ALA A 31 -4.08 -5.08 -27.88
CA ALA A 31 -5.30 -4.92 -28.67
C ALA A 31 -6.39 -5.97 -28.33
N GLU A 32 -6.01 -7.20 -28.01
CA GLU A 32 -6.98 -8.25 -27.62
C GLU A 32 -7.61 -7.95 -26.26
N TRP A 33 -6.78 -7.52 -25.30
CA TRP A 33 -7.23 -7.11 -23.98
C TRP A 33 -8.16 -5.89 -24.06
N GLU A 34 -7.77 -4.87 -24.83
CA GLU A 34 -8.55 -3.64 -24.99
C GLU A 34 -9.90 -3.92 -25.67
N ALA A 35 -9.91 -4.70 -26.77
CA ALA A 35 -11.13 -5.08 -27.45
C ALA A 35 -12.08 -5.87 -26.54
N TYR A 36 -11.54 -6.80 -25.74
CA TYR A 36 -12.32 -7.60 -24.81
C TYR A 36 -13.00 -6.74 -23.72
N TYR A 37 -12.25 -5.89 -23.03
CA TYR A 37 -12.81 -5.07 -21.94
C TYR A 37 -13.67 -3.90 -22.45
N LEU A 38 -13.40 -3.38 -23.65
CA LEU A 38 -14.27 -2.39 -24.30
C LEU A 38 -15.68 -2.96 -24.55
N GLN A 39 -15.77 -4.22 -24.99
CA GLN A 39 -17.06 -4.88 -25.22
C GLN A 39 -17.85 -5.12 -23.94
N GLN A 40 -17.20 -5.20 -22.77
CA GLN A 40 -17.86 -5.37 -21.49
C GLN A 40 -18.58 -4.11 -21.00
N LYS A 41 -18.33 -2.95 -21.63
CA LYS A 41 -18.97 -1.66 -21.28
C LYS A 41 -18.80 -1.33 -19.79
N ILE A 42 -17.61 -1.58 -19.26
CA ILE A 42 -17.25 -1.27 -17.86
C ILE A 42 -17.25 0.24 -17.58
N VAL A 43 -17.02 1.05 -18.62
CA VAL A 43 -17.13 2.51 -18.64
C VAL A 43 -17.81 2.94 -19.95
N PRO A 44 -18.38 4.15 -20.03
CA PRO A 44 -18.86 4.73 -21.29
C PRO A 44 -17.76 4.77 -22.36
N ASP A 45 -18.13 4.64 -23.63
CA ASP A 45 -17.16 4.59 -24.75
C ASP A 45 -16.34 5.88 -24.86
N GLU A 46 -16.91 7.01 -24.42
CA GLU A 46 -16.27 8.31 -24.40
C GLU A 46 -15.16 8.40 -23.33
N GLU A 47 -15.29 7.65 -22.24
CA GLU A 47 -14.32 7.61 -21.13
C GLU A 47 -13.24 6.55 -21.33
N TRP A 48 -13.41 5.65 -22.31
CA TRP A 48 -12.49 4.56 -22.57
C TRP A 48 -11.02 4.99 -22.76
N PRO A 49 -10.71 6.07 -23.52
CA PRO A 49 -9.33 6.52 -23.67
C PRO A 49 -8.69 6.93 -22.34
N MET A 50 -9.44 7.66 -21.50
CA MET A 50 -9.00 8.09 -20.17
C MET A 50 -8.81 6.90 -19.22
N PHE A 51 -9.70 5.91 -19.29
CA PHE A 51 -9.58 4.67 -18.52
C PHE A 51 -8.30 3.90 -18.88
N LEU A 52 -8.00 3.75 -20.18
CA LEU A 52 -6.76 3.12 -20.62
C LEU A 52 -5.52 3.88 -20.18
N GLU A 53 -5.54 5.22 -20.25
CA GLU A 53 -4.45 6.05 -19.74
C GLU A 53 -4.18 5.78 -18.26
N CYS A 54 -5.25 5.68 -17.45
CA CYS A 54 -5.15 5.36 -16.03
C CYS A 54 -4.53 3.97 -15.79
N LEU A 55 -4.93 2.94 -16.53
CA LEU A 55 -4.36 1.59 -16.42
C LEU A 55 -2.89 1.51 -16.85
N ARG A 56 -2.50 2.34 -17.81
CA ARG A 56 -1.11 2.45 -18.26
C ARG A 56 -0.25 3.23 -17.28
N THR A 57 -0.80 3.86 -16.27
CA THR A 57 -0.03 4.65 -15.31
C THR A 57 0.37 3.79 -14.10
N ASP A 58 1.63 3.87 -13.67
CA ASP A 58 2.12 3.08 -12.54
C ASP A 58 1.34 3.37 -11.26
N LEU A 59 0.99 2.36 -10.47
CA LEU A 59 0.33 2.64 -9.21
C LEU A 59 1.28 3.29 -8.20
N PRO A 60 0.79 4.26 -7.42
CA PRO A 60 1.57 4.85 -6.33
C PRO A 60 1.83 3.81 -5.24
N THR A 61 2.95 3.96 -4.53
CA THR A 61 3.29 3.02 -3.46
C THR A 61 2.38 3.26 -2.26
N ALA A 62 1.80 2.20 -1.71
CA ALA A 62 0.98 2.28 -0.52
C ALA A 62 1.45 1.31 0.56
N PHE A 63 1.26 1.72 1.81
CA PHE A 63 1.59 0.93 2.98
C PHE A 63 0.67 1.28 4.14
N ARG A 64 0.60 0.39 5.12
CA ARG A 64 -0.17 0.57 6.34
C ARG A 64 0.65 0.17 7.56
N VAL A 65 0.38 0.83 8.67
CA VAL A 65 0.92 0.50 9.99
C VAL A 65 0.09 -0.63 10.58
N VAL A 66 0.76 -1.64 11.13
CA VAL A 66 0.12 -2.76 11.81
C VAL A 66 -0.37 -2.31 13.18
N THR A 67 -1.69 -2.25 13.35
CA THR A 67 -2.33 -1.57 14.49
C THR A 67 -2.38 -2.41 15.77
N CYS A 68 -2.14 -3.71 15.68
CA CYS A 68 -2.10 -4.61 16.84
C CYS A 68 -0.75 -4.63 17.56
N THR A 69 0.25 -3.90 17.05
CA THR A 69 1.57 -3.82 17.69
C THR A 69 1.59 -2.78 18.83
N PRO A 70 2.28 -3.04 19.95
CA PRO A 70 2.41 -2.07 21.04
C PRO A 70 3.11 -0.76 20.64
N HIS A 71 3.87 -0.76 19.54
CA HIS A 71 4.67 0.38 19.09
C HIS A 71 4.03 1.20 17.96
N GLN A 72 2.80 0.87 17.55
CA GLN A 72 2.13 1.48 16.39
C GLN A 72 2.02 3.01 16.49
N HIS A 73 1.87 3.57 17.70
CA HIS A 73 1.80 5.01 17.92
C HIS A 73 3.12 5.72 17.63
N TYR A 74 4.26 5.11 17.97
CA TYR A 74 5.57 5.68 17.65
C TYR A 74 5.81 5.73 16.14
N ILE A 75 5.41 4.67 15.44
CA ILE A 75 5.55 4.56 13.98
C ILE A 75 4.70 5.64 13.30
N ARG A 76 3.43 5.76 13.71
CA ARG A 76 2.53 6.80 13.19
C ARG A 76 3.06 8.20 13.47
N ALA A 77 3.48 8.47 14.71
CA ALA A 77 4.04 9.76 15.08
C ALA A 77 5.25 10.12 14.22
N TYR A 78 6.17 9.17 13.97
CA TYR A 78 7.33 9.39 13.12
C TYR A 78 6.95 9.69 11.66
N ILE A 79 5.99 8.94 11.09
CA ILE A 79 5.48 9.19 9.73
C ILE A 79 4.89 10.60 9.64
N HIS A 80 3.99 10.96 10.56
CA HIS A 80 3.36 12.28 10.59
C HIS A 80 4.40 13.40 10.74
N GLN A 81 5.33 13.27 11.68
CA GLN A 81 6.41 14.24 11.86
C GLN A 81 7.26 14.41 10.60
N THR A 82 7.56 13.30 9.90
CA THR A 82 8.31 13.34 8.65
C THR A 82 7.52 14.06 7.55
N MET A 83 6.22 13.77 7.41
CA MET A 83 5.36 14.45 6.45
C MET A 83 5.28 15.96 6.71
N GLU A 84 5.17 16.38 7.97
CA GLU A 84 5.17 17.79 8.35
C GLU A 84 6.54 18.46 8.16
N GLN A 85 7.63 17.73 8.38
CA GLN A 85 8.98 18.22 8.08
C GLN A 85 9.15 18.44 6.57
N LEU A 86 8.73 17.49 5.74
CA LEU A 86 8.81 17.62 4.28
C LEU A 86 8.00 18.83 3.77
N LYS A 87 6.82 19.08 4.33
CA LYS A 87 6.02 20.29 4.04
C LYS A 87 6.79 21.57 4.36
N ARG A 88 7.43 21.63 5.53
CA ARG A 88 8.21 22.79 5.97
C ARG A 88 9.45 23.01 5.11
N ASP A 89 10.19 21.94 4.80
CA ASP A 89 11.39 22.01 3.97
C ASP A 89 11.05 22.44 2.53
N GLU A 90 9.91 22.00 2.01
CA GLU A 90 9.41 22.45 0.70
C GLU A 90 9.04 23.94 0.71
N ALA A 91 8.32 24.40 1.74
CA ALA A 91 7.95 25.80 1.88
C ALA A 91 9.18 26.71 2.05
N ALA A 92 10.25 26.19 2.65
CA ALA A 92 11.53 26.89 2.82
C ALA A 92 12.44 26.83 1.57
N GLY A 93 12.04 26.15 0.49
CA GLY A 93 12.88 25.96 -0.69
C GLY A 93 14.13 25.10 -0.44
N ALA A 94 14.14 24.32 0.65
CA ALA A 94 15.28 23.50 1.08
C ALA A 94 15.29 22.10 0.45
N LEU A 95 14.22 21.72 -0.26
CA LEU A 95 14.18 20.49 -1.04
C LEU A 95 14.80 20.73 -2.42
N PRO A 96 15.58 19.77 -2.96
CA PRO A 96 16.10 19.91 -4.30
C PRO A 96 14.94 20.06 -5.30
N GLU A 97 15.04 21.06 -6.19
CA GLU A 97 14.26 21.05 -7.43
C GLU A 97 14.48 19.70 -8.12
N ALA A 98 13.45 19.17 -8.78
CA ALA A 98 13.43 17.83 -9.33
C ALA A 98 14.77 17.44 -9.98
N CYS A 99 15.27 16.24 -9.68
CA CYS A 99 16.56 15.78 -10.21
C CYS A 99 16.64 16.05 -11.73
N PRO A 100 17.67 16.76 -12.22
CA PRO A 100 17.90 16.86 -13.65
C PRO A 100 18.10 15.43 -14.18
N SER A 101 17.39 15.11 -15.26
CA SER A 101 17.48 13.85 -15.99
C SER A 101 18.94 13.57 -16.38
N SER A 102 19.63 12.71 -15.64
CA SER A 102 20.94 12.21 -16.05
C SER A 102 21.08 10.74 -15.69
N PHE A 103 20.21 9.93 -16.30
CA PHE A 103 20.48 8.52 -16.52
C PHE A 103 19.82 8.11 -17.85
N ASP A 104 20.31 8.70 -18.94
CA ASP A 104 20.13 8.09 -20.25
C ASP A 104 21.17 6.96 -20.40
N PRO A 105 20.78 5.73 -20.76
CA PRO A 105 21.74 4.73 -21.21
C PRO A 105 22.36 5.22 -22.53
N PRO A 106 23.64 4.91 -22.83
CA PRO A 106 24.27 5.36 -24.05
C PRO A 106 23.60 4.67 -25.26
N SER A 107 22.71 5.38 -25.94
CA SER A 107 22.21 4.99 -27.25
C SER A 107 23.33 5.18 -28.27
N SER A 108 23.89 4.07 -28.73
CA SER A 108 24.77 4.06 -29.88
C SER A 108 23.99 4.38 -31.16
N ARG A 109 24.48 5.40 -31.88
CA ARG A 109 24.49 5.62 -33.33
C ARG A 109 23.36 6.41 -34.04
N SER A 110 23.88 7.48 -34.65
CA SER A 110 23.67 8.02 -36.01
C SER A 110 22.40 8.79 -36.35
N ASP A 111 22.53 10.12 -36.26
CA ASP A 111 22.34 11.10 -37.33
C ASP A 111 21.40 10.70 -38.49
N ILE A 112 20.17 11.24 -38.47
CA ILE A 112 19.53 11.79 -39.68
C ILE A 112 18.75 13.05 -39.26
N ALA A 113 19.18 14.19 -39.79
CA ALA A 113 18.45 15.45 -39.73
C ALA A 113 17.26 15.41 -40.70
N SER A 114 16.06 15.73 -40.22
CA SER A 114 14.94 16.16 -41.06
C SER A 114 14.00 17.05 -40.25
N SER A 115 13.91 18.29 -40.69
CA SER A 115 12.98 19.33 -40.28
C SER A 115 11.52 18.92 -40.44
N GLY A 116 10.74 19.05 -39.38
CA GLY A 116 9.29 18.94 -39.39
C GLY A 116 8.75 19.35 -38.03
N GLU A 117 8.21 20.56 -37.95
CA GLU A 117 7.48 21.06 -36.79
C GLU A 117 6.23 20.20 -36.58
N THR A 118 6.27 19.30 -35.60
CA THR A 118 5.08 18.78 -34.95
C THR A 118 5.19 19.11 -33.47
N ASN A 119 4.37 20.06 -33.05
CA ASN A 119 4.18 20.46 -31.66
C ASN A 119 3.45 19.32 -30.93
N VAL A 120 4.17 18.25 -30.63
CA VAL A 120 3.72 17.18 -29.75
C VAL A 120 4.16 17.61 -28.35
N PRO A 121 3.26 17.86 -27.39
CA PRO A 121 3.69 18.12 -26.02
C PRO A 121 4.50 16.90 -25.58
N ALA A 122 5.73 17.14 -25.14
CA ALA A 122 6.61 16.11 -24.66
C ALA A 122 5.83 15.21 -23.69
N SER A 123 5.71 13.94 -24.07
CA SER A 123 5.18 12.85 -23.26
C SER A 123 5.54 13.08 -21.80
N THR A 124 4.52 13.29 -20.96
CA THR A 124 4.69 13.55 -19.53
C THR A 124 5.05 12.24 -18.84
N SER A 125 6.22 11.71 -19.15
CA SER A 125 6.72 10.45 -18.63
C SER A 125 8.16 10.64 -18.12
N CYS A 126 8.30 11.31 -16.98
CA CYS A 126 9.57 11.32 -16.25
C CYS A 126 9.37 11.87 -14.81
N TRP A 127 9.03 10.95 -13.90
CA TRP A 127 9.43 10.93 -12.48
C TRP A 127 8.71 11.80 -11.43
N ARG A 128 7.62 12.50 -11.76
CA ARG A 128 6.79 13.21 -10.76
C ARG A 128 5.33 13.34 -11.25
N ARG A 129 4.37 12.67 -10.59
CA ARG A 129 2.93 12.89 -10.88
C ARG A 129 2.41 14.19 -10.27
N GLU A 130 2.93 14.56 -9.09
CA GLU A 130 2.55 15.78 -8.39
C GLU A 130 3.74 16.72 -8.27
N ALA A 131 3.60 17.96 -8.76
CA ALA A 131 4.66 18.97 -8.83
C ALA A 131 5.36 19.26 -7.48
N LYS A 132 4.76 18.87 -6.35
CA LYS A 132 5.25 19.09 -4.99
C LYS A 132 5.39 17.79 -4.20
N LEU A 133 6.50 17.64 -3.47
CA LEU A 133 6.76 16.46 -2.64
C LEU A 133 5.77 16.36 -1.48
N SER A 134 5.33 17.49 -0.89
CA SER A 134 4.34 17.46 0.19
C SER A 134 2.98 16.91 -0.21
N GLN A 135 2.61 17.05 -1.48
CA GLN A 135 1.33 16.58 -2.00
C GLN A 135 1.40 15.06 -2.26
N ALA A 136 2.57 14.58 -2.69
CA ALA A 136 2.80 13.19 -3.04
C ALA A 136 2.71 12.21 -1.85
N PHE A 137 2.77 12.70 -0.61
CA PHE A 137 2.57 11.89 0.60
C PHE A 137 1.19 12.18 1.20
N ARG A 138 0.31 11.18 1.23
CA ARG A 138 -1.05 11.33 1.74
C ARG A 138 -1.45 10.20 2.68
N ALA A 139 -2.11 10.57 3.78
CA ALA A 139 -2.82 9.62 4.62
C ALA A 139 -4.13 9.20 3.92
N ILE A 140 -4.50 7.94 4.06
CA ILE A 140 -5.72 7.39 3.51
C ILE A 140 -6.83 7.55 4.56
N SER A 141 -7.58 8.65 4.45
CA SER A 141 -8.52 9.12 5.48
C SER A 141 -9.66 8.14 5.78
N TRP A 142 -10.08 7.33 4.80
CA TRP A 142 -11.13 6.33 4.98
C TRP A 142 -10.63 5.00 5.59
N PHE A 143 -9.32 4.82 5.74
CA PHE A 143 -8.77 3.58 6.28
C PHE A 143 -8.77 3.64 7.82
N LEU A 144 -9.60 2.81 8.45
CA LEU A 144 -9.73 2.71 9.92
C LEU A 144 -10.00 4.07 10.59
N GLN A 145 -9.07 4.60 11.40
CA GLN A 145 -9.21 5.92 12.05
C GLN A 145 -8.60 7.05 11.20
N GLY A 146 -8.21 6.75 9.95
CA GLY A 146 -7.73 7.72 8.96
C GLY A 146 -6.25 8.09 9.09
N SER A 147 -5.47 7.38 9.91
CA SER A 147 -4.06 7.70 10.16
C SER A 147 -3.16 6.47 10.29
N GLU A 148 -3.62 5.34 9.76
CA GLU A 148 -2.92 4.06 9.79
C GLU A 148 -2.48 3.58 8.41
N ALA A 149 -3.00 4.15 7.33
CA ALA A 149 -2.54 3.84 5.97
C ALA A 149 -2.15 5.10 5.21
N PHE A 150 -1.15 4.95 4.36
CA PHE A 150 -0.48 6.04 3.68
C PHE A 150 -0.16 5.64 2.25
N GLN A 151 -0.16 6.63 1.38
CA GLN A 151 0.21 6.52 -0.02
C GLN A 151 1.31 7.52 -0.34
N ILE A 152 2.31 7.05 -1.10
CA ILE A 152 3.46 7.81 -1.56
C ILE A 152 3.50 7.73 -3.08
N ASP A 153 3.30 8.86 -3.72
CA ASP A 153 3.42 9.03 -5.17
C ASP A 153 4.76 9.66 -5.55
N VAL A 154 5.83 9.02 -5.07
CA VAL A 154 7.22 9.44 -5.30
C VAL A 154 7.98 8.28 -5.89
N SER A 155 8.75 8.53 -6.95
CA SER A 155 9.58 7.50 -7.56
C SER A 155 10.61 6.96 -6.57
N ARG A 156 11.04 5.71 -6.73
CA ARG A 156 12.12 5.14 -5.89
C ARG A 156 13.43 5.92 -6.00
N ALA A 157 13.67 6.59 -7.14
CA ALA A 157 14.83 7.45 -7.33
C ALA A 157 14.71 8.72 -6.47
N ALA A 158 13.54 9.38 -6.48
CA ALA A 158 13.28 10.56 -5.67
C ALA A 158 13.28 10.26 -4.16
N LEU A 159 12.85 9.06 -3.73
CA LEU A 159 12.99 8.64 -2.33
C LEU A 159 14.46 8.54 -1.85
N ARG A 160 15.43 8.50 -2.77
CA ARG A 160 16.86 8.41 -2.46
C ARG A 160 17.62 9.72 -2.71
N SER A 161 16.95 10.75 -3.25
CA SER A 161 17.63 11.95 -3.76
C SER A 161 18.05 12.94 -2.68
N CYS A 162 17.40 12.95 -1.51
CA CYS A 162 17.76 13.84 -0.41
C CYS A 162 17.81 13.13 0.95
N LYS A 163 18.56 13.72 1.90
CA LYS A 163 18.80 13.11 3.22
C LYS A 163 17.49 12.77 3.98
N PRO A 164 16.48 13.67 4.05
CA PRO A 164 15.22 13.35 4.74
C PRO A 164 14.47 12.18 4.12
N LEU A 165 14.35 12.14 2.79
CA LEU A 165 13.65 11.06 2.09
C LEU A 165 14.40 9.73 2.17
N LEU A 166 15.74 9.75 2.12
CA LEU A 166 16.55 8.54 2.27
C LEU A 166 16.43 7.96 3.69
N ALA A 167 16.43 8.82 4.72
CA ALA A 167 16.20 8.40 6.10
C ALA A 167 14.81 7.77 6.25
N PHE A 168 13.78 8.40 5.67
CA PHE A 168 12.42 7.87 5.68
C PHE A 168 12.30 6.55 4.92
N HIS A 169 12.92 6.41 3.75
CA HIS A 169 12.97 5.15 3.00
C HIS A 169 13.62 4.03 3.82
N ARG A 170 14.75 4.30 4.48
CA ARG A 170 15.41 3.32 5.38
C ARG A 170 14.51 2.92 6.54
N PHE A 171 13.80 3.89 7.13
CA PHE A 171 12.80 3.63 8.15
C PHE A 171 11.70 2.69 7.64
N LEU A 172 11.11 2.97 6.47
CA LEU A 172 10.06 2.12 5.89
C LEU A 172 10.54 0.70 5.60
N VAL A 173 11.77 0.54 5.11
CA VAL A 173 12.38 -0.78 4.89
C VAL A 173 12.51 -1.53 6.22
N ALA A 174 13.11 -0.90 7.24
CA ALA A 174 13.29 -1.53 8.55
C ALA A 174 11.96 -1.90 9.23
N GLN A 175 10.95 -1.04 9.14
CA GLN A 175 9.61 -1.35 9.69
C GLN A 175 8.87 -2.42 8.88
N SER A 176 9.14 -2.54 7.58
CA SER A 176 8.61 -3.65 6.77
C SER A 176 9.24 -4.98 7.18
N GLU A 177 10.55 -5.01 7.42
CA GLU A 177 11.28 -6.19 7.90
C GLU A 177 10.84 -6.59 9.32
N ALA A 178 10.51 -5.61 10.17
CA ALA A 178 9.96 -5.83 11.50
C ALA A 178 8.47 -6.22 11.51
N ALA A 179 7.82 -6.32 10.34
CA ALA A 179 6.38 -6.58 10.20
C ALA A 179 5.49 -5.59 10.97
N THR A 180 5.97 -4.37 11.21
CA THR A 180 5.19 -3.29 11.82
C THR A 180 4.58 -2.36 10.78
N ILE A 181 5.10 -2.40 9.55
CA ILE A 181 4.52 -1.80 8.35
C ILE A 181 4.30 -2.88 7.30
N MET A 182 3.13 -2.86 6.65
CA MET A 182 2.80 -3.75 5.54
C MET A 182 2.68 -2.94 4.26
N ARG A 183 3.45 -3.30 3.23
CA ARG A 183 3.27 -2.79 1.87
C ARG A 183 2.05 -3.47 1.26
N GLN A 184 1.06 -2.69 0.87
CA GLN A 184 -0.20 -3.19 0.34
C GLN A 184 -0.83 -2.12 -0.54
N GLU A 185 -1.32 -2.52 -1.70
CA GLU A 185 -2.05 -1.65 -2.61
C GLU A 185 -3.33 -1.10 -1.95
N VAL A 186 -3.66 0.16 -2.22
CA VAL A 186 -4.81 0.86 -1.62
C VAL A 186 -6.12 0.10 -1.84
N VAL A 187 -6.43 -0.28 -3.08
CA VAL A 187 -7.69 -0.99 -3.38
C VAL A 187 -7.72 -2.40 -2.77
N SER A 188 -6.55 -3.01 -2.55
CA SER A 188 -6.41 -4.32 -1.88
C SER A 188 -6.69 -4.25 -0.38
N MET A 189 -6.68 -3.05 0.23
CA MET A 189 -7.05 -2.85 1.64
C MET A 189 -8.56 -2.88 1.88
N ILE A 190 -9.36 -2.61 0.85
CA ILE A 190 -10.81 -2.41 0.95
C ILE A 190 -11.56 -3.69 1.37
N PRO A 191 -11.34 -4.86 0.73
CA PRO A 191 -12.17 -6.05 1.00
C PRO A 191 -12.15 -6.47 2.47
N ALA A 192 -10.97 -6.39 3.10
CA ALA A 192 -10.82 -6.76 4.50
C ALA A 192 -11.47 -5.77 5.46
N LEU A 193 -11.84 -4.55 5.05
CA LEU A 193 -12.60 -3.58 5.86
C LEU A 193 -14.11 -3.86 5.82
N PHE A 194 -14.61 -4.40 4.70
CA PHE A 194 -16.03 -4.76 4.56
C PHE A 194 -16.42 -6.06 5.26
N PHE A 195 -15.44 -6.88 5.66
CA PHE A 195 -15.71 -8.11 6.40
C PHE A 195 -16.19 -7.79 7.82
N ASP A 196 -17.40 -8.16 8.20
CA ASP A 196 -17.93 -7.93 9.55
C ASP A 196 -17.38 -8.97 10.54
N ILE A 197 -16.15 -8.74 11.02
CA ILE A 197 -15.48 -9.63 11.98
C ILE A 197 -16.05 -9.38 13.38
N LYS A 198 -16.65 -10.42 13.95
CA LYS A 198 -17.11 -10.49 15.35
C LYS A 198 -16.15 -11.31 16.19
N ALA A 199 -16.30 -11.24 17.51
CA ALA A 199 -15.38 -11.92 18.41
C ALA A 199 -15.45 -13.45 18.35
N ASP A 200 -16.61 -13.99 18.01
CA ASP A 200 -16.87 -15.41 17.80
C ASP A 200 -16.64 -15.87 16.34
N SER A 201 -16.16 -14.97 15.47
CA SER A 201 -15.98 -15.29 14.05
C SER A 201 -14.84 -16.29 13.80
N CYS A 202 -15.15 -17.33 13.02
CA CYS A 202 -14.14 -18.16 12.36
C CYS A 202 -13.94 -17.67 10.92
N VAL A 203 -12.74 -17.19 10.60
CA VAL A 203 -12.42 -16.60 9.29
C VAL A 203 -11.57 -17.57 8.47
N LEU A 204 -11.96 -17.80 7.21
CA LEU A 204 -11.23 -18.62 6.25
C LEU A 204 -10.80 -17.76 5.05
N ASP A 205 -9.50 -17.72 4.77
CA ASP A 205 -8.93 -17.09 3.58
C ASP A 205 -8.57 -18.18 2.55
N LEU A 206 -9.45 -18.40 1.57
CA LEU A 206 -9.29 -19.47 0.56
C LEU A 206 -8.07 -19.25 -0.35
N CYS A 207 -7.66 -18.00 -0.55
CA CYS A 207 -6.59 -17.59 -1.47
C CYS A 207 -5.57 -16.72 -0.75
N ALA A 208 -4.94 -17.28 0.28
CA ALA A 208 -4.15 -16.52 1.24
C ALA A 208 -2.83 -15.95 0.69
N ALA A 209 -2.16 -16.62 -0.26
CA ALA A 209 -0.85 -16.17 -0.75
C ALA A 209 -0.97 -14.85 -1.56
N PRO A 210 -0.08 -13.85 -1.36
CA PRO A 210 1.12 -13.85 -0.50
C PRO A 210 0.88 -13.47 0.98
N GLY A 211 -0.35 -13.12 1.38
CA GLY A 211 -0.73 -12.98 2.79
C GLY A 211 -1.25 -11.61 3.22
N SER A 212 -1.22 -10.58 2.36
CA SER A 212 -1.56 -9.20 2.79
C SER A 212 -2.99 -9.07 3.36
N LYS A 213 -3.96 -9.75 2.72
CA LYS A 213 -5.36 -9.78 3.18
C LYS A 213 -5.50 -10.61 4.45
N THR A 214 -4.86 -11.77 4.51
CA THR A 214 -4.81 -12.61 5.70
C THR A 214 -4.28 -11.85 6.91
N SER A 215 -3.14 -11.16 6.78
CA SER A 215 -2.58 -10.32 7.84
C SER A 215 -3.56 -9.22 8.28
N GLN A 216 -4.19 -8.54 7.32
CA GLN A 216 -5.16 -7.49 7.63
C GLN A 216 -6.40 -8.03 8.38
N LEU A 217 -6.90 -9.20 8.00
CA LEU A 217 -8.00 -9.87 8.71
C LEU A 217 -7.58 -10.28 10.12
N LEU A 218 -6.37 -10.85 10.29
CA LEU A 218 -5.82 -11.22 11.60
C LEU A 218 -5.68 -10.02 12.53
N GLU A 219 -5.22 -8.88 12.01
CA GLU A 219 -5.15 -7.63 12.77
C GLU A 219 -6.54 -7.18 13.25
N ARG A 220 -7.55 -7.25 12.38
CA ARG A 220 -8.93 -6.92 12.76
C ARG A 220 -9.48 -7.87 13.82
N MET A 221 -9.28 -9.18 13.66
CA MET A 221 -9.65 -10.19 14.67
C MET A 221 -9.01 -9.89 16.02
N HIS A 222 -7.71 -9.57 16.02
CA HIS A 222 -6.99 -9.22 17.25
C HIS A 222 -7.61 -7.99 17.95
N VAL A 223 -7.91 -6.94 17.20
CA VAL A 223 -8.52 -5.72 17.74
C VAL A 223 -9.89 -6.01 18.36
N VAL A 224 -10.72 -6.81 17.69
CA VAL A 224 -12.05 -7.20 18.19
C VAL A 224 -11.94 -8.00 19.48
N HIS A 225 -11.09 -9.03 19.51
CA HIS A 225 -10.85 -9.85 20.72
C HIS A 225 -10.24 -9.05 21.87
N LYS A 226 -9.39 -8.06 21.59
CA LYS A 226 -8.83 -7.19 22.62
C LYS A 226 -9.91 -6.32 23.25
N LYS A 227 -10.77 -5.70 22.44
CA LYS A 227 -11.89 -4.86 22.91
C LYS A 227 -12.87 -5.65 23.75
N GLU A 228 -13.23 -6.86 23.34
CA GLU A 228 -14.15 -7.71 24.10
C GLU A 228 -13.57 -8.11 25.45
N ARG A 229 -12.30 -8.53 25.50
CA ARG A 229 -11.62 -8.88 26.77
C ARG A 229 -11.54 -7.69 27.72
N GLU A 230 -11.24 -6.50 27.19
CA GLU A 230 -11.22 -5.26 27.97
C GLU A 230 -12.62 -4.92 28.51
N GLN A 231 -13.65 -5.06 27.68
CA GLN A 231 -15.04 -4.84 28.09
C GLN A 231 -15.48 -5.84 29.18
N ALA A 232 -15.15 -7.13 29.03
CA ALA A 232 -15.42 -8.15 30.03
C ALA A 232 -14.72 -7.84 31.36
N ARG A 233 -13.46 -7.38 31.32
CA ARG A 233 -12.71 -6.94 32.51
C ARG A 233 -13.38 -5.74 33.18
N LEU A 234 -13.77 -4.72 32.41
CA LEU A 234 -14.47 -3.54 32.92
C LEU A 234 -15.82 -3.91 33.56
N ASN A 235 -16.57 -4.83 32.94
CA ASN A 235 -17.83 -5.32 33.47
C ASN A 235 -17.63 -6.06 34.80
N SER A 236 -16.57 -6.88 34.91
CA SER A 236 -16.24 -7.58 36.15
C SER A 236 -15.85 -6.62 37.28
N LEU A 237 -15.09 -5.56 36.98
CA LEU A 237 -14.70 -4.54 37.95
C LEU A 237 -15.93 -3.75 38.45
N ARG A 238 -16.83 -3.35 37.54
CA ARG A 238 -18.10 -2.69 37.89
C ARG A 238 -19.01 -3.60 38.74
N GLY A 239 -19.04 -4.90 38.44
CA GLY A 239 -19.76 -5.89 39.24
C GLY A 239 -19.24 -6.00 40.68
N GLN A 240 -17.92 -5.89 40.87
CA GLN A 240 -17.29 -5.88 42.20
C GLN A 240 -17.58 -4.59 42.98
N GLU A 241 -17.58 -3.41 42.34
CA GLU A 241 -17.94 -2.15 43.00
C GLU A 241 -19.41 -2.11 43.47
N ASN A 242 -20.33 -2.65 42.65
CA ASN A 242 -21.73 -2.79 43.02
C ASN A 242 -21.94 -3.84 44.13
N GLY A 243 -21.13 -4.92 44.15
CA GLY A 243 -21.13 -5.90 45.23
C GLY A 243 -20.63 -5.33 46.55
N VAL A 244 -19.50 -4.63 46.55
CA VAL A 244 -18.87 -4.05 47.76
C VAL A 244 -19.70 -2.91 48.36
N SER A 245 -20.39 -2.11 47.52
CA SER A 245 -21.30 -1.06 48.01
C SER A 245 -22.62 -1.57 48.60
N SER A 246 -23.04 -2.80 48.26
CA SER A 246 -24.19 -3.47 48.89
C SER A 246 -23.81 -4.13 50.22
N VAL A 247 -22.62 -4.74 50.31
CA VAL A 247 -22.15 -5.42 51.53
C VAL A 247 -21.83 -4.41 52.64
N ARG A 248 -21.26 -3.24 52.31
CA ARG A 248 -21.02 -2.19 53.33
C ARG A 248 -22.29 -1.47 53.79
N ARG A 249 -23.32 -1.35 52.93
CA ARG A 249 -24.62 -0.78 53.34
C ARG A 249 -25.39 -1.73 54.27
N GLY A 250 -25.42 -3.03 53.95
CA GLY A 250 -26.07 -4.03 54.80
C GLY A 250 -25.47 -4.14 56.20
N SER A 251 -24.15 -3.98 56.35
CA SER A 251 -23.46 -4.05 57.65
C SER A 251 -23.67 -2.80 58.52
N LEU A 252 -23.70 -1.61 57.91
CA LEU A 252 -23.92 -0.35 58.62
C LEU A 252 -25.38 -0.18 59.06
N ASP A 253 -26.34 -0.57 58.23
CA ASP A 253 -27.77 -0.45 58.57
C ASP A 253 -28.16 -1.42 59.71
N SER A 254 -27.53 -2.60 59.80
CA SER A 254 -27.71 -3.54 60.92
C SER A 254 -27.07 -3.09 62.23
N GLU A 255 -25.93 -2.40 62.17
CA GLU A 255 -25.26 -1.86 63.38
C GLU A 255 -25.94 -0.58 63.90
N ILE A 256 -26.47 0.26 63.01
CA ILE A 256 -27.20 1.48 63.38
C ILE A 256 -28.56 1.15 64.01
N SER A 257 -29.26 0.11 63.53
CA SER A 257 -30.55 -0.31 64.10
C SER A 257 -30.44 -0.97 65.48
N ALA A 258 -29.24 -1.37 65.92
CA ALA A 258 -29.01 -1.96 67.25
C ALA A 258 -28.59 -0.93 68.31
N LEU A 259 -28.37 0.34 67.92
CA LEU A 259 -27.87 1.41 68.79
C LEU A 259 -28.91 2.51 69.09
N VAL A 260 -30.13 2.37 68.58
CA VAL A 260 -31.25 3.27 68.91
C VAL A 260 -32.33 2.44 69.61
N PRO A 261 -32.54 2.58 70.93
CA PRO A 261 -33.64 1.93 71.64
C PRO A 261 -35.01 2.47 71.23
#